data_AF-A0A496VGX7-F1
#
_entry.id   AF-A0A496VGX7-F1
#
_cell.length_a   1.000
_cell.length_b   1.000
_cell.length_c   1.000
_cell.angle_alpha   90.00
_cell.angle_beta   90.00
_cell.angle_gamma   90.00
#
_symmetry.space_group_name_H-M   'P 1'
#
loop_
_entity.id
_entity.type
_entity.pdbx_description
1 polymer ?
#
loop_
_entity_poly.entity_id
_entity_poly.type
_entity_poly.pdbx_seq_one_letter_code
_entity_poly.pdbx_strand_id
1 'polypeptide(L)' 'MQKEFNDTGLCIPSRHYMVDNSEKLKQIIAFVEKGKYFTINRPRQFGKTTTLFLLAEQLNRRDDCVALKISFEGID' A
#
# COMPACT_ATOMS: atom_id res chain seq x y z
N MET A 1 6.55 -5.82 -21.99
CA MET A 1 6.76 -7.01 -21.12
C MET A 1 5.41 -7.59 -20.78
N GLN A 2 5.28 -8.92 -20.77
CA GLN A 2 4.11 -9.61 -20.24
C GLN A 2 4.14 -9.55 -18.71
N LYS A 3 2.96 -9.46 -18.06
CA LYS A 3 2.88 -9.48 -16.60
C LYS A 3 3.22 -10.88 -16.05
N GLU A 4 3.70 -10.95 -14.82
CA GLU A 4 4.03 -12.20 -14.12
C GLU A 4 3.40 -12.28 -12.72
N PHE A 5 3.36 -13.48 -12.15
CA PHE A 5 2.95 -13.64 -10.75
C PHE A 5 4.13 -13.33 -9.84
N ASN A 6 3.87 -12.57 -8.78
CA ASN A 6 4.85 -12.25 -7.76
C ASN A 6 4.32 -12.63 -6.39
N ASP A 7 4.98 -13.60 -5.76
CA ASP A 7 4.65 -14.15 -4.45
C ASP A 7 5.58 -13.63 -3.34
N THR A 8 6.62 -12.87 -3.69
CA THR A 8 7.61 -12.33 -2.76
C THR A 8 7.63 -10.80 -2.79
N GLY A 9 7.57 -10.17 -1.61
CA GLY A 9 7.74 -8.72 -1.50
C GLY A 9 6.63 -7.87 -2.13
N LEU A 10 7.04 -6.79 -2.82
CA LEU A 10 6.17 -5.73 -3.35
C LEU A 10 5.61 -6.09 -4.72
N CYS A 11 4.29 -5.95 -4.92
CA CYS A 11 3.68 -6.08 -6.24
C CYS A 11 3.54 -4.74 -6.97
N ILE A 12 4.03 -4.67 -8.21
CA ILE A 12 3.98 -3.46 -9.05
C ILE A 12 2.89 -3.64 -10.12
N PRO A 13 1.86 -2.76 -10.22
CA PRO A 13 0.72 -2.96 -11.12
C PRO A 13 1.06 -3.13 -12.60
N SER A 14 2.13 -2.48 -13.08
CA SER A 14 2.60 -2.56 -14.47
C SER A 14 3.36 -3.86 -14.77
N ARG A 15 3.89 -4.54 -13.73
CA ARG A 15 4.72 -5.75 -13.88
C ARG A 15 4.00 -7.02 -13.44
N HIS A 16 3.15 -6.96 -12.42
CA HIS A 16 2.62 -8.15 -11.76
C HIS A 16 1.10 -8.29 -11.92
N TYR A 17 0.63 -9.54 -11.95
CA TYR A 17 -0.79 -9.84 -11.79
C TYR A 17 -1.25 -9.49 -10.36
N MET A 18 -2.32 -8.72 -10.26
CA MET A 18 -2.83 -8.21 -8.99
C MET A 18 -4.35 -8.28 -8.98
N VAL A 19 -4.90 -8.64 -7.82
CA VAL A 19 -6.32 -8.41 -7.53
C VAL A 19 -6.58 -6.92 -7.40
N ASP A 20 -7.78 -6.48 -7.78
CA ASP A 20 -8.20 -5.11 -7.55
C ASP A 20 -8.27 -4.81 -6.04
N ASN A 21 -7.60 -3.74 -5.63
CA ASN A 21 -7.56 -3.26 -4.24
C ASN A 21 -8.17 -1.86 -4.09
N SER A 22 -8.84 -1.35 -5.12
CA SER A 22 -9.34 0.03 -5.16
C SER A 22 -10.31 0.32 -4.01
N GLU A 23 -11.27 -0.56 -3.75
CA GLU A 23 -12.25 -0.37 -2.66
C GLU A 23 -11.60 -0.37 -1.28
N LYS A 24 -10.61 -1.24 -1.07
CA LYS A 24 -9.85 -1.28 0.18
C LYS A 24 -9.05 0.00 0.39
N LEU A 25 -8.40 0.52 -0.67
CA LEU A 25 -7.65 1.77 -0.61
C LEU A 25 -8.58 2.96 -0.33
N LYS A 26 -9.76 3.03 -0.97
CA LYS A 26 -10.76 4.07 -0.70
C LYS A 26 -11.17 4.10 0.78
N GLN A 27 -11.40 2.94 1.39
CA GLN A 27 -11.74 2.87 2.81
C GLN A 27 -10.61 3.37 3.71
N ILE A 28 -9.35 3.01 3.41
CA ILE A 28 -8.18 3.46 4.17
C ILE A 28 -7.99 4.98 4.02
N ILE A 29 -8.11 5.51 2.81
CA ILE A 29 -8.04 6.95 2.53
C ILE A 29 -9.10 7.72 3.34
N ALA A 30 -10.32 7.21 3.44
CA ALA A 30 -11.37 7.83 4.25
C ALA A 30 -11.05 7.85 5.76
N PHE A 31 -10.19 6.95 6.25
CA PHE A 31 -9.65 7.04 7.61
C PHE A 31 -8.58 8.12 7.72
N VAL A 32 -7.67 8.20 6.75
CA VAL A 32 -6.62 9.24 6.70
C VAL A 32 -7.23 10.64 6.67
N GLU A 33 -8.25 10.87 5.83
CA GLU A 33 -8.96 12.16 5.73
C GLU A 33 -9.66 12.56 7.03
N LYS A 34 -10.01 11.59 7.88
CA LYS A 34 -10.60 11.82 9.21
C LYS A 34 -9.57 11.90 10.33
N GLY A 35 -8.28 11.91 10.01
CA GLY A 35 -7.19 11.90 11.00
C GLY A 35 -7.15 10.64 11.86
N LYS A 36 -7.70 9.52 11.38
CA LYS A 36 -7.76 8.27 12.13
C LYS A 36 -6.52 7.41 11.90
N TYR A 37 -6.09 6.77 12.97
CA TYR A 37 -5.11 5.68 12.90
C TYR A 37 -5.78 4.38 12.44
N PHE A 38 -5.05 3.56 11.70
CA PHE A 38 -5.47 2.23 11.28
C PHE A 38 -4.30 1.25 11.31
N THR A 39 -4.60 -0.05 11.42
CA THR A 39 -3.61 -1.13 11.46
C THR A 39 -3.89 -2.18 10.39
N ILE A 40 -2.84 -2.70 9.73
CA ILE A 40 -2.95 -3.83 8.81
C ILE A 40 -2.28 -5.05 9.45
N ASN A 41 -3.04 -5.86 10.17
CA ASN A 41 -2.54 -7.09 10.78
C ASN A 41 -2.88 -8.32 9.92
N ARG A 42 -1.90 -8.85 9.18
CA ARG A 42 -2.02 -10.05 8.34
C ARG A 42 -0.70 -10.83 8.28
N PRO A 43 -0.71 -12.16 8.01
CA PRO A 43 0.51 -12.95 7.84
C PRO A 43 1.41 -12.48 6.68
N ARG A 44 2.59 -13.10 6.54
CA ARG A 44 3.52 -12.83 5.41
C ARG A 44 2.81 -13.10 4.07
N GLN A 45 3.20 -12.34 3.03
CA GLN A 45 2.67 -12.47 1.66
C GLN A 45 1.18 -12.10 1.46
N PHE A 46 0.52 -11.47 2.44
CA PHE A 46 -0.85 -10.92 2.27
C PHE A 46 -0.92 -9.54 1.60
N GLY A 47 0.15 -9.09 0.94
CA GLY A 47 0.16 -7.82 0.21
C GLY A 47 0.19 -6.55 1.08
N LYS A 48 0.55 -6.64 2.37
CA LYS A 48 0.63 -5.48 3.28
C LYS A 48 1.52 -4.37 2.73
N THR A 49 2.75 -4.72 2.33
CA THR A 49 3.73 -3.78 1.75
C THR A 49 3.19 -3.15 0.48
N THR A 50 2.52 -3.94 -0.37
CA THR A 50 1.86 -3.46 -1.59
C THR A 50 0.72 -2.50 -1.29
N THR A 51 -0.12 -2.78 -0.29
CA THR A 51 -1.20 -1.86 0.12
C THR A 51 -0.63 -0.52 0.60
N LEU A 52 0.42 -0.53 1.43
CA LEU A 52 1.07 0.71 1.90
C LEU A 52 1.72 1.48 0.75
N PHE A 53 2.37 0.79 -0.20
CA PHE A 53 2.94 1.41 -1.39
C PHE A 53 1.87 2.10 -2.24
N LEU A 54 0.78 1.40 -2.57
CA LEU A 54 -0.31 1.98 -3.37
C LEU A 54 -1.02 3.12 -2.64
N LEU A 55 -1.16 3.04 -1.31
CA LEU A 55 -1.71 4.13 -0.52
C LEU A 55 -0.83 5.39 -0.61
N ALA A 56 0.48 5.25 -0.43
CA ALA A 56 1.41 6.36 -0.55
C ALA A 56 1.38 6.98 -1.95
N GLU A 57 1.36 6.17 -3.01
CA GLU A 57 1.20 6.62 -4.40
C GLU A 57 -0.10 7.42 -4.62
N GLN A 58 -1.22 6.99 -4.05
CA GLN A 58 -2.50 7.69 -4.19
C GLN A 58 -2.52 9.02 -3.41
N LEU A 59 -1.93 9.06 -2.22
CA LEU A 59 -1.83 10.27 -1.41
C LEU A 59 -0.88 11.29 -2.06
N ASN A 60 0.29 10.85 -2.54
CA ASN A 60 1.29 11.71 -3.18
C ASN A 60 0.85 12.28 -4.55
N ARG A 61 -0.27 11.82 -5.11
CA ARG A 61 -0.88 12.43 -6.29
C ARG A 61 -1.76 13.64 -5.96
N ARG A 62 -2.01 13.90 -4.68
CA ARG A 62 -2.76 15.06 -4.22
C ARG A 62 -1.78 16.19 -3.92
N ASP A 63 -2.24 17.43 -4.09
CA ASP A 63 -1.42 18.62 -3.84
C ASP A 63 -1.47 19.10 -2.38
N ASP A 64 -2.29 18.46 -1.54
CA ASP A 64 -2.57 18.85 -0.15
C ASP A 64 -1.80 18.02 0.90
N CYS A 65 -1.12 16.94 0.49
CA CYS A 65 -0.42 16.06 1.40
C CYS A 65 0.80 15.37 0.79
N VAL A 66 1.70 14.94 1.67
CA VAL A 66 2.84 14.10 1.33
C VAL A 66 2.86 12.89 2.26
N ALA A 67 2.88 11.69 1.69
CA ALA A 67 3.00 10.45 2.42
C ALA A 67 4.45 10.16 2.77
N LEU A 68 4.77 10.18 4.06
CA LEU A 68 6.08 9.79 4.59
C LEU A 68 6.07 8.31 4.99
N LYS A 69 7.03 7.54 4.48
CA LYS A 69 7.21 6.13 4.85
C LYS A 69 8.36 6.01 5.85
N ILE A 70 8.06 5.48 7.02
CA ILE A 70 9.03 5.18 8.08
C ILE A 70 8.94 3.68 8.38
N SER A 71 10.08 3.03 8.58
CA SER A 71 10.17 1.64 9.03
C SER A 71 11.07 1.57 10.25
N PHE A 72 10.66 0.75 11.21
CA PHE A 72 11.48 0.39 12.37
C PHE A 72 11.99 -1.06 12.26
N GLU A 73 11.82 -1.70 11.09
CA GLU A 73 12.40 -3.01 10.81
C GLU A 73 13.94 -2.91 10.87
N GLY A 74 14.56 -3.65 11.79
CA GLY A 74 16.02 -3.67 11.96
C GLY A 74 16.61 -2.57 12.84
N ILE A 75 15.79 -1.91 13.66
CA ILE A 75 16.29 -1.09 14.77
C ILE A 75 16.51 -2.00 15.97
N ASP A 76 17.79 -2.18 16.33
CA ASP A 76 18.28 -2.84 17.55
C ASP A 76 18.61 -1.80 18.63
#